data_AF-A0A6A5VKT6-F1
#
_entry.id   AF-A0A6A5VKT6-F1
#
_cell.length_a   1.000
_cell.length_b   1.000
_cell.length_c   1.000
_cell.angle_alpha   90.00
_cell.angle_beta   90.00
_cell.angle_gamma   90.00
#
_symmetry.space_group_name_H-M   'P 1'
#
loop_
_entity.id
_entity.type
_entity.pdbx_description
1 polymer ?
#
loop_
_entity_poly.entity_id
_entity_poly.type
_entity_poly.pdbx_seq_one_letter_code
_entity_poly.pdbx_strand_id
1 'polypeptide(L)' 'IEEKYGDVQLSYDRLRGAVREAWDAITREQLLELIDSMRQRCQDVINAQGGYTKW' A
#
# COMPACT_ATOMS: atom_id res chain seq x y z
N ILE A 1 5.41 5.52 28.00
CA ILE A 1 5.26 5.30 26.54
C ILE A 1 5.90 3.97 26.10
N GLU A 2 6.91 3.47 26.82
CA GLU A 2 7.61 2.20 26.49
C GLU A 2 6.89 0.90 26.89
N GLU A 3 5.80 0.93 27.66
CA GLU A 3 5.13 -0.28 28.19
C GLU A 3 4.01 -0.87 27.31
N LYS A 4 3.88 -0.49 26.03
CA LYS A 4 2.82 -1.04 25.15
C LYS A 4 3.29 -1.94 24.01
N TYR A 5 4.59 -2.10 23.83
CA TYR A 5 5.18 -2.95 22.79
C TYR A 5 6.05 -4.04 23.42
N GLY A 6 5.52 -4.71 24.45
CA GLY A 6 6.17 -5.85 25.08
C GLY A 6 6.46 -6.94 24.05
N ASP A 7 7.73 -7.07 23.72
CA ASP A 7 8.41 -8.30 23.30
C ASP A 7 7.73 -9.15 22.22
N VAL A 8 7.06 -8.52 21.26
CA VAL A 8 6.93 -9.15 19.94
C VAL A 8 8.34 -9.09 19.38
N GLN A 9 9.06 -10.20 19.39
CA GLN A 9 10.32 -10.39 18.67
C GLN A 9 10.14 -9.98 17.21
N LEU A 10 10.30 -8.69 16.94
CA LEU A 10 10.37 -8.05 15.63
C LEU A 10 11.77 -8.35 15.09
N SER A 11 12.08 -9.63 14.92
CA SER A 11 13.30 -10.00 14.22
C SER A 11 13.14 -9.58 12.76
N TYR A 12 14.25 -9.15 12.16
CA TYR A 12 14.30 -8.81 10.74
C TYR A 12 13.72 -9.95 9.87
N ASP A 13 14.03 -11.21 10.23
CA ASP A 13 13.54 -12.39 9.51
C ASP A 13 12.03 -12.53 9.56
N ARG A 14 11.42 -12.24 10.72
CA ARG A 14 9.95 -12.28 10.87
C ARG A 14 9.28 -11.18 10.06
N LEU A 15 9.81 -9.95 10.11
CA LEU A 15 9.30 -8.85 9.29
C LEU A 15 9.45 -9.16 7.79
N ARG A 16 10.61 -9.66 7.39
CA ARG A 16 10.89 -10.06 6.01
C ARG A 16 9.93 -11.16 5.53
N GLY A 17 9.66 -12.16 6.38
CA GLY A 17 8.69 -13.21 6.12
C GLY A 17 7.29 -12.64 5.88
N ALA A 18 6.81 -11.82 6.81
CA ALA A 18 5.48 -11.20 6.72
C ALA A 18 5.32 -10.28 5.49
N VAL A 19 6.34 -9.48 5.17
CA VAL A 19 6.32 -8.62 3.97
C VAL A 19 6.25 -9.47 2.69
N ARG A 20 7.00 -10.58 2.63
CA ARG A 20 6.99 -11.46 1.47
C ARG A 20 5.67 -12.20 1.31
N GLU A 21 5.12 -12.72 2.41
CA GLU A 21 3.80 -13.35 2.42
C GLU A 21 2.72 -12.37 1.97
N ALA A 22 2.73 -11.14 2.50
CA ALA A 22 1.78 -10.11 2.10
C ALA A 22 1.93 -9.72 0.62
N TRP A 23 3.15 -9.65 0.11
CA TRP A 23 3.42 -9.37 -1.30
C TRP A 23 2.92 -10.50 -2.21
N ASP A 24 3.23 -11.75 -1.86
CA ASP A 24 2.85 -12.93 -2.65
C ASP A 24 1.33 -13.18 -2.60
N ALA A 25 0.63 -12.66 -1.59
CA ALA A 25 -0.82 -12.74 -1.46
C ALA A 25 -1.60 -11.71 -2.32
N ILE A 26 -0.92 -10.71 -2.91
CA ILE A 26 -1.57 -9.73 -3.78
C ILE A 26 -2.02 -10.41 -5.07
N THR A 27 -3.31 -10.33 -5.39
CA THR A 27 -3.85 -10.96 -6.59
C THR A 27 -3.60 -10.12 -7.83
N ARG A 28 -3.59 -10.77 -9.00
CA ARG A 28 -3.48 -10.06 -10.29
C ARG A 28 -4.62 -9.07 -10.47
N GLU A 29 -5.82 -9.42 -10.03
CA GLU A 29 -7.02 -8.62 -10.16
C GLU A 29 -6.91 -7.32 -9.35
N GLN A 30 -6.39 -7.38 -8.12
CA GLN A 30 -6.12 -6.18 -7.31
C GLN A 30 -5.14 -5.22 -8.00
N LEU A 31 -4.10 -5.77 -8.65
CA LEU A 31 -3.15 -4.96 -9.42
C LEU A 31 -3.80 -4.34 -10.67
N LEU A 32 -4.65 -5.11 -11.37
CA LEU A 32 -5.37 -4.62 -12.55
C LEU A 32 -6.35 -3.51 -12.18
N GLU A 33 -7.10 -3.64 -11.08
CA GLU A 33 -7.99 -2.59 -10.58
C GLU A 33 -7.23 -1.27 -10.30
N LEU A 34 -6.02 -1.36 -9.73
CA LEU A 34 -5.18 -0.18 -9.52
C LEU A 34 -4.75 0.46 -10.84
N ILE A 35 -4.32 -0.35 -11.82
CA ILE A 35 -3.92 0.13 -13.15
C ILE A 35 -5.10 0.77 -13.88
N ASP A 36 -6.26 0.11 -13.87
CA ASP A 36 -7.48 0.60 -14.51
C ASP A 36 -7.95 1.92 -13.88
N SER A 37 -7.70 2.14 -12.59
CA SER A 37 -7.99 3.41 -11.92
C SER A 37 -7.16 4.59 -12.42
N MET A 38 -6.00 4.37 -13.06
CA MET A 38 -5.04 5.43 -13.43
C MET A 38 -5.65 6.51 -14.30
N ARG A 39 -6.53 6.15 -15.24
CA ARG A 39 -7.22 7.14 -16.08
C ARG A 39 -7.99 8.15 -15.24
N GLN A 40 -8.73 7.67 -14.24
CA GLN A 40 -9.50 8.54 -13.35
C GLN A 40 -8.59 9.39 -12.48
N ARG A 41 -7.48 8.83 -11.96
CA ARG A 41 -6.50 9.60 -11.17
C ARG A 41 -5.94 10.78 -11.95
N CYS A 42 -5.54 10.54 -13.20
CA CYS A 42 -5.06 11.60 -14.08
C CYS A 42 -6.15 12.64 -14.35
N GLN A 43 -7.39 12.22 -14.60
CA GLN A 43 -8.49 13.14 -14.81
C GLN A 43 -8.75 14.01 -13.57
N ASP A 44 -8.66 13.43 -12.37
CA ASP A 44 -8.84 14.17 -11.12
C ASP A 44 -7.72 15.20 -10.91
N VAL A 45 -6.48 14.89 -11.29
CA VAL A 45 -5.36 15.87 -11.26
C VAL A 45 -5.60 17.00 -12.26
N ILE A 46 -6.09 16.70 -13.47
CA ILE A 46 -6.45 17.72 -14.46
C ILE A 46 -7.55 18.63 -13.91
N ASN A 47 -8.59 18.05 -13.33
CA ASN A 47 -9.71 18.78 -12.74
C ASN A 47 -9.24 19.66 -11.56
N ALA A 48 -8.25 19.19 -10.80
CA ALA A 48 -7.60 19.94 -9.73
C ALA A 48 -6.56 20.96 -10.23
N GLN A 49 -6.42 21.17 -11.55
CA GLN A 49 -5.42 22.05 -12.16
C GLN A 49 -3.99 21.75 -11.70
N GLY A 50 -3.67 20.47 -11.53
CA GLY A 50 -2.39 20.00 -11.00
C GLY A 50 -2.27 19.96 -9.47
N GLY A 51 -3.34 20.29 -8.75
CA GLY A 51 -3.40 20.23 -7.28
C GLY A 51 -3.58 18.82 -6.69
N TYR A 52 -3.64 18.75 -5.37
CA TYR A 52 -3.85 17.52 -4.61
C TYR A 52 -5.21 16.86 -4.92
N THR A 53 -5.24 15.53 -4.93
CA THR A 53 -6.45 14.72 -5.12
C THR A 53 -6.56 13.67 -4.02
N LYS A 54 -7.69 12.95 -3.93
CA LYS A 54 -7.91 11.90 -2.92
C LYS A 54 -7.07 10.62 -3.12
N TRP A 55 -6.38 10.51 -4.25
CA TRP A 55 -5.67 9.30 -4.69
C TRP A 55 -4.25 9.20 -4.14
#